data_AF-A0A3C0TNB4-F1
#
_entry.id   AF-A0A3C0TNB4-F1
#
_cell.length_a   1.000
_cell.length_b   1.000
_cell.length_c   1.000
_cell.angle_alpha   90.00
_cell.angle_beta   90.00
_cell.angle_gamma   90.00
#
_symmetry.space_group_name_H-M   'P 1'
#
loop_
_entity.id
_entity.type
_entity.pdbx_description
1 polymer ?
#
loop_
_entity_poly.entity_id
_entity_poly.type
_entity_poly.pdbx_seq_one_letter_code
_entity_poly.pdbx_strand_id
1 'polypeptide(L)'
;MMADVIGWIGSAAFAICGLPQAWECHKHKTARGINPLFIGLWLIGEVCYVISVLLKFGWVSWMMFNYVANIISIMVITYYLVKDKKRHKSVIP
;
A
#
# COMPACT_ATOMS: atom_id res chain seq x y z
N MET A 1 -10.28 -26.13 0.88
CA MET A 1 -11.45 -25.62 1.65
C MET A 1 -11.04 -24.79 2.85
N MET A 2 -10.40 -25.31 3.90
CA MET A 2 -10.03 -24.47 5.06
C MET A 2 -8.92 -23.45 4.77
N ALA A 3 -7.92 -23.84 3.96
CA ALA A 3 -6.82 -22.97 3.57
C ALA A 3 -7.28 -21.76 2.73
N ASP A 4 -8.28 -21.94 1.87
CA ASP A 4 -8.81 -20.87 1.01
C ASP A 4 -9.53 -19.80 1.84
N VAL A 5 -10.32 -20.21 2.83
CA VAL A 5 -11.04 -19.30 3.75
C VAL A 5 -10.05 -18.49 4.59
N ILE A 6 -9.02 -19.15 5.15
CA ILE A 6 -7.98 -18.46 5.92
C ILE A 6 -7.19 -17.51 5.01
N GLY A 7 -6.91 -17.91 3.77
CA GLY A 7 -6.25 -17.08 2.75
C GLY A 7 -7.05 -15.83 2.40
N TRP A 8 -8.37 -15.95 2.23
CA TRP A 8 -9.26 -14.81 2.01
C TRP A 8 -9.31 -13.86 3.21
N ILE A 9 -9.42 -14.40 4.44
CA ILE A 9 -9.45 -13.58 5.66
C ILE A 9 -8.13 -12.85 5.85
N GLY A 10 -7.00 -13.54 5.69
CA GLY A 10 -5.67 -12.95 5.79
C GLY A 10 -5.44 -11.87 4.74
N SER A 11 -5.84 -12.15 3.48
CA SER A 11 -5.79 -11.18 2.38
C SER A 11 -6.62 -9.93 2.66
N ALA A 12 -7.86 -10.10 3.16
CA ALA A 12 -8.73 -8.99 3.50
C ALA A 12 -8.16 -8.15 4.65
N ALA A 13 -7.70 -8.79 5.73
CA ALA A 13 -7.10 -8.09 6.87
C ALA A 13 -5.86 -7.29 6.45
N PHE A 14 -5.01 -7.88 5.59
CA PHE A 14 -3.81 -7.22 5.11
C PHE A 14 -4.13 -6.06 4.15
N ALA A 15 -5.21 -6.17 3.36
CA ALA A 15 -5.64 -5.11 2.44
C ALA A 15 -6.22 -3.91 3.22
N ILE A 16 -6.95 -4.23 4.30
CA ILE A 16 -7.55 -3.23 5.17
C ILE A 16 -6.49 -2.46 5.96
N CYS A 17 -5.28 -2.97 6.18
CA CYS A 17 -4.27 -2.24 6.96
C CYS A 17 -3.75 -0.97 6.25
N GLY A 18 -3.69 -0.98 4.91
CA GLY A 18 -3.25 0.18 4.12
C GLY A 18 -4.31 1.27 3.96
N LEU A 19 -5.59 0.88 4.01
CA LEU A 19 -6.74 1.78 3.86
C LEU A 19 -6.83 2.90 4.91
N PRO A 20 -6.71 2.67 6.23
CA PRO A 20 -6.77 3.74 7.23
C PRO A 20 -5.62 4.74 7.05
N GLN A 21 -4.42 4.26 6.69
CA GLN A 21 -3.27 5.14 6.42
C GLN A 21 -3.52 6.04 5.20
N ALA A 22 -4.05 5.47 4.12
CA ALA A 22 -4.42 6.23 2.92
C ALA A 22 -5.57 7.20 3.19
N TRP A 23 -6.56 6.78 3.99
CA TRP A 23 -7.69 7.60 4.38
C TRP A 23 -7.26 8.78 5.25
N GLU A 24 -6.37 8.57 6.22
CA GLU A 24 -5.87 9.65 7.07
C GLU A 24 -5.09 10.68 6.25
N CYS A 25 -4.25 10.23 5.30
CA CYS A 25 -3.59 11.12 4.33
C CYS A 25 -4.61 11.92 3.50
N HIS A 26 -5.68 11.28 3.06
CA HIS A 26 -6.74 11.91 2.29
C HIS A 26 -7.51 12.96 3.12
N LYS A 27 -7.88 12.61 4.35
CA LYS A 27 -8.63 13.46 5.29
C LYS A 27 -7.83 14.71 5.66
N HIS A 28 -6.56 14.55 6.02
CA HIS A 28 -5.71 15.68 6.42
C HIS A 28 -5.06 16.39 5.22
N LYS A 29 -5.20 15.86 4.00
CA LYS A 29 -4.59 16.36 2.75
C LYS A 29 -3.08 16.58 2.86
N THR A 30 -2.43 15.87 3.78
CA THR A 30 -1.02 15.95 4.11
C THR A 30 -0.55 14.55 4.47
N ALA A 31 0.69 14.23 4.08
CA ALA A 31 1.36 13.01 4.48
C ALA A 31 2.46 13.31 5.52
N ARG A 32 2.27 14.35 6.34
CA ARG A 32 3.22 14.72 7.41
C ARG A 32 3.41 13.55 8.38
N GLY A 33 4.66 13.14 8.56
CA GLY A 33 5.04 12.02 9.42
C GLY A 33 5.26 10.69 8.69
N ILE A 34 4.90 10.58 7.41
CA ILE A 34 5.18 9.38 6.62
C ILE A 34 6.57 9.47 6.00
N ASN A 35 7.42 8.49 6.31
CA ASN A 35 8.74 8.40 5.72
C ASN A 35 8.65 7.96 4.24
N PRO A 36 9.17 8.73 3.27
CA PRO A 36 9.17 8.35 1.86
C PRO A 36 9.89 7.02 1.59
N LEU A 37 10.93 6.71 2.37
CA LEU A 37 11.67 5.45 2.27
C LEU A 37 10.80 4.25 2.66
N PHE A 38 9.92 4.42 3.65
CA PHE A 38 8.99 3.37 4.06
C PHE A 38 8.06 3.00 2.90
N ILE A 39 7.51 3.99 2.19
CA ILE A 39 6.65 3.74 1.03
C ILE A 39 7.42 3.08 -0.12
N GLY A 40 8.67 3.48 -0.35
CA GLY A 40 9.55 2.82 -1.33
C GLY A 40 9.82 1.36 -0.98
N LEU A 41 10.17 1.07 0.28
CA LEU A 41 10.39 -0.29 0.77
C LEU A 41 9.12 -1.13 0.72
N TRP A 42 7.96 -0.54 1.04
CA TRP A 42 6.67 -1.21 0.95
C TRP A 42 6.37 -1.61 -0.49
N LEU A 43 6.52 -0.71 -1.46
CA LEU A 43 6.32 -1.04 -2.88
C LEU A 43 7.24 -2.17 -3.36
N ILE A 44 8.52 -2.13 -2.96
CA ILE A 44 9.49 -3.20 -3.28
C ILE A 44 9.03 -4.52 -2.67
N GLY A 45 8.59 -4.50 -1.40
CA GLY A 45 8.07 -5.66 -0.70
C GLY A 45 6.86 -6.28 -1.42
N GLU A 46 5.90 -5.46 -1.84
CA GLU A 46 4.71 -5.91 -2.58
C GLU A 46 5.09 -6.57 -3.92
N VAL A 47 6.03 -5.98 -4.67
CA VAL A 47 6.51 -6.54 -5.94
C VAL A 47 7.21 -7.89 -5.72
N CYS A 48 8.14 -7.96 -4.76
CA CYS A 48 8.83 -9.22 -4.42
C CYS A 48 7.85 -10.30 -3.95
N TYR A 49 6.81 -9.91 -3.20
CA TYR A 49 5.78 -10.80 -2.72
C TYR A 49 4.96 -11.38 -3.88
N VAL A 50 4.45 -10.54 -4.79
CA VAL A 50 3.69 -10.99 -5.97
C VAL A 50 4.53 -11.93 -6.84
N ILE A 51 5.79 -11.59 -7.10
CA ILE A 51 6.70 -12.46 -7.89
C ILE A 51 6.84 -13.81 -7.21
N SER A 52 7.07 -13.83 -5.89
CA SER A 52 7.24 -15.09 -5.13
C SER A 52 5.98 -15.95 -5.18
N VAL A 53 4.79 -15.34 -5.10
CA VAL A 53 3.51 -16.05 -5.18
C VAL A 53 3.27 -16.59 -6.58
N LEU A 54 3.48 -15.78 -7.63
CA LEU A 54 3.31 -16.20 -9.01
C LEU A 54 4.23 -17.38 -9.36
N LEU A 55 5.47 -17.39 -8.86
CA LEU A 55 6.43 -18.46 -9.10
C LEU A 55 6.06 -19.77 -8.37
N LYS A 56 5.47 -19.71 -7.17
CA LYS A 56 5.14 -20.90 -6.36
C LYS A 56 3.75 -21.45 -6.60
N PHE A 57 2.76 -20.57 -6.69
CA PHE A 57 1.34 -20.93 -6.65
C PHE A 57 0.58 -20.49 -7.91
N GLY A 58 1.22 -19.71 -8.79
CA GLY A 58 0.57 -19.15 -9.97
C GLY A 58 -0.44 -18.06 -9.61
N TRP A 59 -1.52 -18.00 -10.37
CA TRP A 59 -2.53 -16.94 -10.22
C TRP A 59 -3.49 -17.26 -9.07
N VAL A 60 -3.40 -16.48 -7.98
CA VAL A 60 -4.23 -16.66 -6.78
C VAL A 60 -5.13 -15.44 -6.57
N SER A 61 -6.44 -15.58 -6.88
CA SER A 61 -7.38 -14.46 -6.94
C SER A 61 -7.50 -13.63 -5.65
N TRP A 62 -7.50 -14.26 -4.48
CA TRP A 62 -7.59 -13.54 -3.21
C TRP A 62 -6.37 -12.69 -2.92
N MET A 63 -5.17 -13.15 -3.27
CA MET A 63 -3.93 -12.39 -3.11
C MET A 63 -3.86 -11.24 -4.12
N MET A 64 -4.33 -11.44 -5.35
CA MET A 64 -4.35 -10.37 -6.35
C MET A 64 -5.27 -9.21 -5.92
N PHE A 65 -6.39 -9.51 -5.26
CA PHE A 65 -7.25 -8.48 -4.68
C PHE A 65 -6.51 -7.64 -3.63
N ASN A 66 -5.78 -8.29 -2.72
CA ASN A 66 -4.97 -7.60 -1.72
C ASN A 66 -3.89 -6.71 -2.34
N TYR A 67 -3.16 -7.23 -3.31
CA TYR A 67 -2.12 -6.49 -4.01
C TYR A 67 -2.67 -5.23 -4.68
N VAL A 68 -3.82 -5.33 -5.37
CA VAL A 68 -4.47 -4.15 -5.98
C VAL A 68 -4.86 -3.12 -4.92
N ALA A 69 -5.42 -3.55 -3.79
CA ALA A 69 -5.79 -2.64 -2.70
C ALA A 69 -4.56 -1.95 -2.07
N ASN A 70 -3.46 -2.67 -1.88
CA ASN A 70 -2.20 -2.12 -1.37
C ASN A 70 -1.56 -1.13 -2.36
N ILE A 71 -1.57 -1.43 -3.66
CA ILE A 71 -1.08 -0.52 -4.70
C ILE A 71 -1.89 0.79 -4.72
N ILE A 72 -3.23 0.72 -4.61
CA ILE A 72 -4.08 1.91 -4.52
C ILE A 72 -3.71 2.73 -3.28
N SER A 73 -3.52 2.06 -2.14
CA SER A 73 -3.14 2.73 -0.88
C SER A 73 -1.79 3.44 -1.00
N ILE A 74 -0.78 2.77 -1.56
CA ILE A 74 0.54 3.33 -1.85
C ILE A 74 0.44 4.52 -2.81
N MET A 75 -0.37 4.44 -3.87
CA MET A 75 -0.56 5.54 -4.82
C MET A 75 -1.16 6.77 -4.15
N VAL A 76 -2.21 6.59 -3.33
CA VAL A 76 -2.85 7.69 -2.59
C VAL A 76 -1.84 8.35 -1.64
N ILE A 77 -1.12 7.55 -0.85
CA ILE A 77 -0.12 8.07 0.10
C ILE A 77 1.01 8.80 -0.64
N THR A 78 1.52 8.23 -1.73
CA THR A 78 2.59 8.83 -2.54
C THR A 78 2.15 10.16 -3.15
N TYR A 79 0.91 10.24 -3.66
CA TYR A 79 0.35 11.48 -4.19
C TYR A 79 0.36 12.61 -3.14
N TYR A 80 -0.11 12.32 -1.93
CA TYR A 80 -0.11 13.30 -0.84
C TYR A 80 1.30 13.63 -0.34
N LEU A 81 2.23 12.67 -0.36
CA LEU A 81 3.63 12.88 0.01
C LEU A 81 4.36 13.80 -0.97
N VAL A 82 4.13 13.64 -2.29
CA VAL A 82 4.67 14.55 -3.31
C VAL A 82 4.07 15.94 -3.18
N LYS A 83 2.76 16.03 -2.93
CA LYS A 83 2.06 17.31 -2.72
C LYS A 83 2.58 18.06 -1.50
N ASP A 84 2.79 17.35 -0.39
CA ASP A 84 3.29 17.94 0.86
C ASP A 84 4.76 18.39 0.74
N LYS A 85 5.62 17.58 0.09
CA LYS A 85 7.02 17.94 -0.18
C LYS A 85 7.14 19.20 -1.04
N LYS A 86 6.25 19.36 -2.04
CA LYS A 86 6.17 20.60 -2.85
C LYS A 86 5.77 21.82 -2.01
N ARG A 87 4.83 21.65 -1.08
CA ARG A 87 4.37 22.71 -0.18
C ARG A 87 5.43 23.12 0.84
N HIS A 88 6.23 22.19 1.35
CA HIS A 88 7.33 22.52 2.26
C HIS A 88 8.46 23.28 1.55
N LYS A 89 8.75 22.91 0.28
CA LYS A 89 9.80 23.55 -0.51
C LYS A 89 9.46 24.99 -0.93
N SER A 90 8.19 25.37 -0.99
CA SER A 90 7.74 26.73 -1.30
C SER A 90 7.73 27.68 -0.10
N VAL A 91 7.94 27.16 1.12
CA VAL A 91 7.94 27.96 2.37
C VAL A 91 9.37 28.27 2.84
N ILE A 92 10.37 27.61 2.28
CA ILE A 92 11.78 27.92 2.51
C ILE A 92 12.24 28.87 1.38
N PRO A 93 12.63 30.12 1.68
CA PRO A 93 13.12 31.09 0.70
C PRO A 93 14.47 30.69 0.08
#